data_AF-A0A368T4S0-F1
#
_entry.id   AF-A0A368T4S0-F1
#
_cell.length_a   1.000
_cell.length_b   1.000
_cell.length_c   1.000
_cell.angle_alpha   90.00
_cell.angle_beta   90.00
_cell.angle_gamma   90.00
#
_symmetry.space_group_name_H-M   'P 1'
#
loop_
_entity.id
_entity.type
_entity.pdbx_description
1 polymer ?
#
loop_
_entity_poly.entity_id
_entity_poly.type
_entity_poly.pdbx_seq_one_letter_code
_entity_poly.pdbx_strand_id
1 'polypeptide(L)' 'MPKPAPSFPQPQVEFAEQLRVLRLRAGQPTEQALANAMGCGRTTVSDLLNGRRFPSWELLSAFVEACGGSPRDW' A
#
# COMPACT_ATOMS: atom_id res chain seq x y z
N MET A 1 -12.65 18.02 16.16
CA MET A 1 -11.24 18.40 16.38
C MET A 1 -10.38 17.50 15.49
N PRO A 2 -9.48 18.03 14.65
CA PRO A 2 -8.54 17.16 13.95
C PRO A 2 -7.55 16.59 14.98
N LYS A 3 -7.41 15.27 15.01
CA LYS A 3 -6.47 14.56 15.89
C LYS A 3 -5.05 15.06 15.58
N PRO A 4 -4.23 15.44 16.58
CA PRO A 4 -2.86 15.87 16.34
C PRO A 4 -2.11 14.76 15.62
N ALA A 5 -1.42 15.13 14.52
CA ALA A 5 -0.54 14.21 13.82
C ALA A 5 0.57 13.78 14.79
N PRO A 6 0.89 12.48 14.86
CA PRO A 6 1.94 12.01 15.77
C PRO A 6 3.28 12.62 15.39
N SER A 7 4.01 13.05 16.42
CA SER A 7 5.32 13.72 16.36
C SER A 7 6.49 12.78 16.06
N PHE A 8 6.20 11.54 15.68
CA PHE A 8 7.14 10.52 15.25
C PHE A 8 6.65 9.93 13.94
N PRO A 9 7.54 9.61 12.98
CA PRO A 9 7.14 8.90 11.78
C PRO A 9 6.45 7.61 12.22
N GLN A 10 5.20 7.46 11.79
CA GLN A 10 4.45 6.25 12.11
C GLN A 10 5.02 5.12 11.25
N PRO A 11 5.37 3.95 11.82
CA PRO A 11 5.90 2.84 11.04
C PRO A 11 5.00 2.44 9.86
N GLN A 12 3.69 2.63 9.98
CA GLN A 12 2.74 2.36 8.90
C GLN A 12 2.83 3.38 7.75
N VAL A 13 3.24 4.62 8.02
CA VAL A 13 3.50 5.63 6.98
C VAL A 13 4.81 5.34 6.27
N GLU A 14 5.87 4.96 6.99
CA GLU A 14 7.14 4.54 6.38
C GLU A 14 6.96 3.31 5.50
N PHE A 15 6.18 2.33 5.97
CA PHE A 15 5.83 1.16 5.18
C PHE A 15 5.02 1.52 3.93
N ALA A 16 4.08 2.46 4.04
CA ALA A 16 3.33 2.96 2.90
C ALA A 16 4.21 3.67 1.87
N GLU A 17 5.28 4.37 2.29
CA GLU A 17 6.27 4.93 1.35
C GLU A 17 6.95 3.83 0.53
N GLN A 18 7.34 2.72 1.17
CA GLN A 18 7.93 1.59 0.44
C GLN A 18 6.97 1.05 -0.62
N LEU A 19 5.68 0.94 -0.29
CA LEU A 19 4.64 0.46 -1.22
C LEU A 19 4.45 1.44 -2.39
N ARG A 20 4.53 2.75 -2.15
CA ARG A 20 4.51 3.77 -3.21
C ARG A 20 5.74 3.67 -4.11
N VAL A 21 6.92 3.41 -3.55
CA VAL A 21 8.15 3.19 -4.32
C VAL A 21 8.02 1.94 -5.20
N LEU A 22 7.47 0.85 -4.67
CA LEU A 22 7.20 -0.36 -5.46
C LEU A 22 6.23 -0.05 -6.62
N ARG A 23 5.12 0.63 -6.31
CA ARG A 23 4.15 1.06 -7.32
C ARG A 23 4.78 1.95 -8.39
N LEU A 24 5.68 2.85 -8.01
CA LEU A 24 6.40 3.71 -8.95
C LEU A 24 7.30 2.87 -9.88
N ARG A 25 8.04 1.91 -9.33
CA ARG A 25 8.88 0.97 -10.12
C ARG A 25 8.06 0.11 -11.07
N ALA A 26 6.81 -0.19 -10.71
CA ALA A 26 5.85 -0.92 -11.54
C ALA A 26 5.20 -0.08 -12.66
N GLY A 27 5.62 1.16 -12.88
CA GLY A 27 5.02 2.05 -13.89
C GLY A 27 3.79 2.81 -13.40
N GLN A 28 3.63 2.92 -12.07
CA GLN A 28 2.58 3.73 -11.43
C GLN A 28 1.13 3.35 -11.81
N PRO A 29 0.76 2.06 -11.74
CA PRO A 29 -0.62 1.63 -12.02
C PRO A 29 -1.63 2.40 -11.18
N THR A 30 -2.83 2.64 -11.70
CA THR A 30 -3.86 3.38 -10.96
C THR A 30 -4.34 2.58 -9.75
N GLU A 31 -4.82 3.26 -8.69
CA GLU A 31 -5.39 2.57 -7.53
C GLU A 31 -6.53 1.62 -7.93
N GLN A 32 -7.28 1.98 -8.98
CA GLN A 32 -8.38 1.16 -9.49
C GLN A 32 -7.89 -0.07 -10.25
N ALA A 33 -6.80 0.04 -11.03
CA ALA A 33 -6.17 -1.12 -11.66
C ALA A 33 -5.63 -2.10 -10.62
N LEU A 34 -4.97 -1.60 -9.58
CA LEU A 34 -4.49 -2.41 -8.46
C LEU A 34 -5.64 -3.07 -7.70
N ALA A 35 -6.70 -2.32 -7.41
CA ALA A 35 -7.89 -2.84 -6.74
C ALA A 35 -8.52 -4.01 -7.53
N ASN A 36 -8.63 -3.86 -8.85
CA ASN A 36 -9.12 -4.91 -9.73
C ASN A 36 -8.19 -6.13 -9.74
N ALA A 37 -6.87 -5.93 -9.82
CA ALA A 37 -5.88 -7.01 -9.81
C ALA A 37 -5.88 -7.78 -8.49
N MET A 38 -6.09 -7.09 -7.37
CA MET A 38 -6.12 -7.66 -6.02
C MET A 38 -7.51 -8.20 -5.62
N GLY A 39 -8.55 -7.98 -6.43
CA GLY A 39 -9.93 -8.34 -6.08
C GLY A 39 -10.49 -7.57 -4.86
N CYS A 40 -10.00 -6.36 -4.60
CA CYS A 40 -10.39 -5.55 -3.45
C CYS A 40 -11.00 -4.19 -3.85
N GLY A 41 -11.46 -3.40 -2.88
CA GLY A 41 -11.99 -2.06 -3.14
C GLY A 41 -10.89 -1.01 -3.32
N ARG A 42 -11.13 0.01 -4.16
CA ARG A 42 -10.21 1.16 -4.33
C ARG A 42 -9.82 1.83 -3.00
N THR A 43 -10.76 1.91 -2.07
CA THR A 43 -10.52 2.45 -0.72
C THR A 43 -9.47 1.64 0.05
N THR A 44 -9.43 0.32 -0.14
CA THR A 44 -8.42 -0.54 0.49
C THR A 44 -7.02 -0.24 -0.03
N VAL A 45 -6.88 -0.06 -1.35
CA VAL A 45 -5.60 0.35 -1.97
C VAL A 45 -5.19 1.74 -1.48
N SER A 46 -6.13 2.68 -1.39
CA SER A 46 -5.83 4.02 -0.89
C SER A 46 -5.42 4.01 0.58
N ASP A 47 -6.09 3.24 1.44
CA ASP A 47 -5.72 3.13 2.86
C ASP A 47 -4.31 2.54 3.05
N LEU A 48 -3.97 1.55 2.23
CA LEU A 48 -2.66 0.90 2.19
C LEU A 48 -1.57 1.89 1.75
N LEU A 49 -1.82 2.60 0.65
CA LEU A 49 -0.93 3.64 0.15
C LEU A 49 -0.85 4.87 1.05
N ASN A 50 -1.83 5.14 1.92
CA ASN A 50 -1.80 6.26 2.85
C ASN A 50 -1.26 5.87 4.24
N GLY A 51 -0.91 4.61 4.46
CA GLY A 51 -0.43 4.15 5.77
C GLY A 51 -1.49 4.26 6.87
N ARG A 52 -2.78 4.17 6.52
CA ARG A 52 -3.87 4.27 7.50
C ARG A 52 -3.87 3.10 8.50
N ARG A 53 -3.38 1.95 8.05
CA ARG A 53 -3.23 0.70 8.81
C ARG A 53 -2.15 -0.17 8.20
N PHE A 54 -1.59 -1.08 8.99
CA PHE A 54 -0.80 -2.18 8.45
C PHE A 54 -1.69 -3.14 7.67
N PRO A 55 -1.31 -3.56 6.45
CA PRO A 55 -2.03 -4.58 5.72
C PRO A 55 -1.86 -5.95 6.36
N SER A 56 -2.83 -6.84 6.13
CA SER A 56 -2.60 -8.27 6.34
C SER A 56 -1.56 -8.78 5.34
N TRP A 57 -0.93 -9.91 5.65
CA TRP A 57 0.01 -10.56 4.74
C TRP A 57 -0.58 -10.86 3.37
N GLU A 58 -1.84 -11.32 3.32
CA GLU A 58 -2.56 -11.59 2.09
C GLU A 58 -2.70 -10.34 1.21
N LEU A 59 -3.07 -9.21 1.84
CA LEU A 59 -3.27 -7.95 1.13
C LEU A 59 -1.94 -7.36 0.64
N LEU A 60 -0.88 -7.48 1.45
CA LEU A 60 0.46 -7.08 1.07
C LEU A 60 0.97 -7.92 -0.11
N SER A 61 0.86 -9.24 -0.02
CA SER A 61 1.30 -10.16 -1.07
C SER A 61 0.60 -9.87 -2.40
N ALA A 62 -0.72 -9.72 -2.38
CA ALA A 62 -1.51 -9.38 -3.56
C ALA A 62 -1.10 -8.02 -4.15
N PHE A 63 -0.81 -7.02 -3.31
CA PHE A 63 -0.34 -5.71 -3.78
C PHE A 63 1.05 -5.81 -4.43
N VAL A 64 1.97 -6.55 -3.82
CA VAL A 64 3.33 -6.75 -4.32
C VAL A 64 3.31 -7.48 -5.65
N GLU A 65 2.54 -8.57 -5.77
CA GLU A 65 2.33 -9.32 -7.01
C GLU A 65 1.68 -8.45 -8.10
N ALA A 66 0.66 -7.65 -7.75
CA ALA A 66 0.02 -6.73 -8.69
C ALA A 66 0.98 -5.63 -9.20
N CYS A 67 2.02 -5.31 -8.43
CA CYS A 67 3.11 -4.43 -8.86
C CYS A 67 4.27 -5.19 -9.54
N GLY A 68 4.15 -6.50 -9.75
CA GLY A 68 5.19 -7.33 -10.36
C GLY A 68 6.40 -7.60 -9.47
N GLY A 69 6.30 -7.35 -8.16
CA GLY A 69 7.32 -7.71 -7.17
C GLY A 69 7.14 -9.13 -6.64
N SER A 70 8.12 -9.61 -5.85
CA SER A 70 7.99 -10.87 -5.13
C SER A 70 7.58 -10.61 -3.67
N PRO A 71 6.48 -11.20 -3.16
CA PRO A 71 6.12 -11.10 -1.76
C PRO A 71 7.20 -11.61 -0.80
N ARG A 72 8.09 -12.50 -1.25
CA ARG A 72 9.18 -13.04 -0.42
C ARG A 72 10.22 -11.99 -0.01
N ASP A 73 10.26 -10.85 -0.70
CA ASP A 73 11.20 -9.75 -0.43
C ASP A 73 10.64 -8.71 0.55
N TRP A 74 9.47 -8.99 1.15
CA TRP A 74 8.68 -8.08 2.00
C TRP A 74 8.36 -8.70 3.36
#